data_AF-A0A3M1IZD4-F1
#
_entry.id   AF-A0A3M1IZD4-F1
#
_cell.length_a   1.000
_cell.length_b   1.000
_cell.length_c   1.000
_cell.angle_alpha   90.00
_cell.angle_beta   90.00
_cell.angle_gamma   90.00
#
_symmetry.space_group_name_H-M   'P 1'
#
loop_
_entity.id
_entity.type
_entity.pdbx_description
1 polymer ?
#
loop_
_entity_poly.entity_id
_entity_poly.type
_entity_poly.pdbx_seq_one_letter_code
_entity_poly.pdbx_strand_id
1 'polypeptide(L)'
;MKTIFLGPGDQVKQWITYLDKHTNRMQYADYQNNGLMRGSGIIESAIRRIINLRFKNTSTFWLRDNVEKLYFLRAALVAKRWDIVMIRYYR
;
A
#
# COMPACT_ATOMS: atom_id res chain seq x y z
N MET A 1 3.78 31.48 8.45
CA MET A 1 4.26 30.78 9.65
C MET A 1 3.03 30.17 10.34
N LYS A 2 2.70 28.90 10.09
CA LYS A 2 1.56 28.23 10.76
C LYS A 2 2.06 27.71 12.11
N THR A 3 1.33 28.02 13.16
CA THR A 3 1.68 27.74 14.55
C THR A 3 2.00 26.26 14.74
N ILE A 4 3.14 26.00 15.38
CA ILE A 4 3.76 24.67 15.55
C ILE A 4 2.95 23.80 16.53
N PHE A 5 1.93 24.38 17.19
CA PHE A 5 1.00 23.71 18.07
C PHE A 5 -0.43 24.13 17.69
N LEU A 6 -1.23 23.16 17.25
CA LEU A 6 -2.67 23.29 17.04
C LEU A 6 -3.37 23.04 18.37
N GLY A 7 -4.29 23.93 18.77
CA GLY A 7 -5.14 23.65 19.91
C GLY A 7 -6.06 22.44 19.64
N PRO A 8 -6.63 21.79 20.66
CA PRO A 8 -7.50 20.62 20.47
C PRO A 8 -8.65 20.87 19.47
N GLY A 9 -9.24 22.08 19.49
CA GLY A 9 -10.28 22.47 18.54
C GLY A 9 -9.78 22.65 17.10
N ASP A 10 -8.54 23.09 16.92
CA ASP A 10 -7.94 23.25 15.58
C ASP A 10 -7.56 21.89 14.97
N GLN A 11 -7.11 20.94 15.81
CA GLN A 11 -6.87 19.57 15.38
C GLN A 11 -8.17 18.92 14.90
N VAL A 12 -9.25 19.04 15.67
CA VAL A 12 -10.57 18.49 15.27
C VAL A 12 -11.03 19.09 13.95
N LYS A 13 -10.93 20.42 13.76
CA LYS A 13 -11.25 21.06 12.47
C LYS A 13 -10.40 20.52 11.32
N GLN A 14 -9.12 20.28 11.55
CA GLN A 14 -8.23 19.72 10.53
C GLN A 14 -8.65 18.30 10.13
N TRP A 15 -8.98 17.44 11.09
CA TRP A 15 -9.46 16.08 10.82
C TRP A 15 -10.80 16.09 10.09
N ILE A 16 -11.76 16.93 10.50
CA ILE A 16 -13.04 17.07 9.79
C ILE A 16 -12.79 17.51 8.34
N THR A 17 -11.98 18.53 8.13
CA THR A 17 -11.61 19.01 6.78
C THR A 17 -10.93 17.92 5.96
N TYR A 18 -10.07 17.12 6.58
CA TYR A 18 -9.41 16.00 5.92
C TYR A 18 -10.41 14.93 5.49
N LEU A 19 -11.33 14.54 6.38
CA LEU A 19 -12.36 13.53 6.10
C LEU A 19 -13.28 14.02 4.98
N ASP A 20 -13.77 15.25 5.09
CA ASP A 20 -14.65 15.87 4.09
C ASP A 20 -14.02 15.84 2.69
N LYS A 21 -12.76 16.29 2.59
CA LYS A 21 -11.98 16.27 1.34
C LYS A 21 -11.79 14.87 0.75
N HIS A 22 -11.75 13.83 1.59
CA HIS A 22 -11.48 12.45 1.17
C HIS A 22 -12.73 11.56 1.17
N THR A 23 -13.93 12.13 1.28
CA THR A 23 -15.20 11.37 1.27
C THR A 23 -15.33 10.41 0.08
N ASN A 24 -14.87 10.82 -1.11
CA ASN A 24 -14.85 9.96 -2.31
C ASN A 24 -13.99 8.68 -2.16
N ARG A 25 -13.05 8.64 -1.22
CA ARG A 25 -12.22 7.45 -0.93
C ARG A 25 -12.83 6.56 0.15
N MET A 26 -13.89 7.01 0.81
CA MET A 26 -14.54 6.36 1.95
C MET A 26 -15.86 5.69 1.57
N GLN A 27 -15.94 5.10 0.37
CA GLN A 27 -17.11 4.36 -0.15
C GLN A 27 -17.26 2.99 0.55
N TYR A 28 -17.19 2.98 1.89
CA TYR A 28 -17.16 1.77 2.70
C TYR A 28 -18.47 0.97 2.64
N ALA A 29 -19.59 1.67 2.48
CA ALA A 29 -20.91 1.04 2.30
C ALA A 29 -20.95 0.23 1.00
N ASP A 30 -20.47 0.80 -0.10
CA ASP A 30 -20.40 0.11 -1.40
C ASP A 30 -19.44 -1.07 -1.33
N TYR A 31 -18.27 -0.90 -0.71
CA TYR A 31 -17.34 -2.02 -0.50
C TYR A 31 -17.95 -3.13 0.34
N GLN A 32 -18.71 -2.80 1.39
CA GLN A 32 -19.41 -3.80 2.21
C GLN A 32 -20.48 -4.53 1.40
N ASN A 33 -21.30 -3.81 0.63
CA ASN A 33 -22.37 -4.40 -0.18
C ASN A 33 -21.81 -5.32 -1.28
N ASN A 34 -20.65 -4.97 -1.84
CA ASN A 34 -19.95 -5.78 -2.84
C ASN A 34 -19.08 -6.91 -2.23
N GLY A 35 -19.08 -7.11 -0.90
CA GLY A 35 -18.26 -8.12 -0.23
C GLY A 35 -16.75 -7.85 -0.33
N LEU A 36 -16.34 -6.61 -0.62
CA LEU A 36 -14.96 -6.19 -0.75
C LEU A 36 -14.34 -5.89 0.62
N MET A 37 -13.02 -6.06 0.68
CA MET A 37 -12.26 -5.78 1.88
C MET A 37 -12.13 -4.26 2.09
N ARG A 38 -12.49 -3.80 3.28
CA ARG A 38 -12.49 -2.36 3.66
C ARG A 38 -11.16 -1.87 4.23
N GLY A 39 -10.29 -2.79 4.65
CA GLY A 39 -9.02 -2.48 5.33
C GLY A 39 -7.82 -2.49 4.39
N SER A 40 -6.83 -1.65 4.71
CA SER A 40 -5.51 -1.60 4.05
C SER A 40 -4.60 -2.80 4.38
N GLY A 41 -5.04 -3.72 5.24
CA GLY A 41 -4.20 -4.80 5.78
C GLY A 41 -3.55 -5.70 4.73
N ILE A 42 -4.21 -5.98 3.61
CA ILE A 42 -3.59 -6.74 2.50
C ILE A 42 -2.43 -5.95 1.90
N ILE A 43 -2.63 -4.65 1.66
CA ILE A 43 -1.61 -3.77 1.08
C ILE A 43 -0.43 -3.61 2.04
N GLU A 44 -0.69 -3.39 3.33
CA GLU A 44 0.33 -3.30 4.37
C GLU A 44 1.13 -4.60 4.51
N SER A 45 0.44 -5.74 4.49
CA SER A 45 1.05 -7.07 4.52
C SER A 45 1.92 -7.31 3.28
N ALA A 46 1.44 -6.91 2.10
CA ALA A 46 2.19 -6.99 0.84
C ALA A 46 3.47 -6.14 0.92
N ILE A 47 3.38 -4.87 1.33
CA ILE A 47 4.54 -3.99 1.53
C ILE A 47 5.53 -4.61 2.53
N ARG A 48 5.04 -5.13 3.66
CA ARG A 48 5.90 -5.77 4.67
C ARG A 48 6.66 -6.96 4.09
N ARG A 49 5.95 -7.90 3.45
CA ARG A 49 6.50 -9.20 3.02
C ARG A 49 7.32 -9.12 1.74
N ILE A 50 6.90 -8.30 0.79
CA ILE A 50 7.55 -8.15 -0.51
C ILE A 50 8.73 -7.19 -0.37
N ILE A 51 8.51 -6.00 0.22
CA ILE A 51 9.48 -4.91 0.22
C ILE A 51 10.30 -4.88 1.50
N ASN A 52 9.65 -4.64 2.65
CA ASN A 52 10.38 -4.28 3.88
C ASN A 52 11.31 -5.41 4.37
N LEU A 53 10.84 -6.65 4.35
CA LEU A 53 11.62 -7.79 4.84
C LEU A 53 12.74 -8.24 3.89
N ARG A 54 12.83 -7.70 2.68
CA ARG A 54 13.80 -8.18 1.67
C ARG A 54 14.63 -7.10 1.00
N PHE A 55 14.02 -5.98 0.64
CA PHE A 55 14.67 -4.93 -0.16
C PHE A 55 15.02 -3.70 0.68
N LYS A 56 14.33 -3.47 1.80
CA LYS A 56 14.61 -2.38 2.74
C LYS A 56 15.60 -2.83 3.82
N ASN A 57 16.84 -3.06 3.41
CA ASN A 57 17.95 -3.43 4.30
C ASN A 57 19.01 -2.32 4.34
N THR A 58 19.84 -2.33 5.38
CA THR A 58 20.97 -1.41 5.54
C THR A 58 21.94 -1.53 4.35
N SER A 59 22.48 -0.40 3.91
CA SER A 59 23.47 -0.32 2.82
C SER A 59 23.04 -0.98 1.51
N THR A 60 21.73 -1.07 1.25
CA THR A 60 21.19 -1.64 0.01
C THR A 60 20.72 -0.53 -0.91
N PHE A 61 21.27 -0.48 -2.13
CA PHE A 61 20.89 0.47 -3.16
C PHE A 61 20.33 -0.29 -4.36
N TRP A 62 19.24 0.23 -4.92
CA TRP A 62 18.59 -0.39 -6.06
C TRP A 62 18.35 0.64 -7.16
N LEU A 63 18.60 0.23 -8.40
CA LEU A 63 18.06 0.93 -9.56
C LEU A 63 16.56 0.64 -9.65
N ARG A 64 15.77 1.68 -9.89
CA ARG A 64 14.30 1.60 -9.95
C ARG A 64 13.83 0.54 -10.95
N ASP A 65 14.37 0.57 -12.17
CA ASP A 65 13.99 -0.35 -13.24
C ASP A 65 14.26 -1.82 -12.92
N ASN A 66 15.24 -2.09 -12.05
CA ASN A 66 15.60 -3.44 -11.63
C ASN A 66 14.73 -3.88 -10.44
N VAL A 67 14.52 -3.01 -9.46
CA VAL A 67 13.81 -3.39 -8.23
C VAL A 67 12.33 -3.65 -8.47
N GLU A 68 11.69 -2.93 -9.40
CA GLU A 68 10.27 -3.15 -9.74
C GLU A 68 10.04 -4.57 -10.30
N LYS A 69 10.93 -5.05 -11.16
CA LYS A 69 10.89 -6.43 -11.68
C LYS A 69 11.09 -7.46 -10.57
N LEU A 70 11.99 -7.16 -9.62
CA LEU A 70 12.23 -8.03 -8.47
C LEU A 70 11.04 -8.07 -7.49
N TYR A 71 10.32 -6.95 -7.30
CA TYR A 71 9.08 -6.92 -6.53
C TYR A 71 8.02 -7.84 -7.13
N PHE A 72 7.86 -7.80 -8.45
CA PHE A 72 6.92 -8.68 -9.16
C PHE A 72 7.27 -10.17 -8.95
N LEU A 73 8.53 -10.54 -9.16
CA LEU A 73 8.99 -11.92 -8.95
C LEU A 73 8.80 -12.38 -7.50
N ARG A 74 9.12 -11.50 -6.53
CA ARG A 74 8.94 -11.80 -5.11
C ARG A 74 7.46 -11.94 -4.74
N ALA A 75 6.57 -11.13 -5.30
CA ALA A 75 5.13 -11.23 -5.10
C ALA A 75 4.60 -12.59 -5.58
N ALA A 76 4.97 -13.01 -6.80
CA ALA A 76 4.59 -14.31 -7.34
C ALA A 76 5.09 -15.47 -6.46
N LEU A 77 6.33 -15.38 -5.98
CA LEU A 77 6.92 -16.38 -5.08
C LEU A 77 6.18 -16.45 -3.73
N VAL A 78 5.92 -15.31 -3.08
CA VAL A 78 5.21 -15.25 -1.78
C VAL A 78 3.77 -15.73 -1.90
N ALA A 79 3.13 -15.47 -3.04
CA ALA A 79 1.78 -15.94 -3.34
C ALA A 79 1.72 -17.41 -3.77
N LYS A 80 2.86 -18.10 -3.92
CA LYS A 80 2.96 -19.46 -4.49
C LYS A 80 2.34 -19.55 -5.91
N ARG A 81 2.44 -18.48 -6.68
CA ARG A 81 1.88 -18.33 -8.04
C ARG A 81 2.98 -18.24 -9.10
N TRP A 82 4.07 -18.97 -8.89
CA TRP A 82 5.23 -18.96 -9.80
C TRP A 82 4.86 -19.42 -11.22
N ASP A 83 3.92 -20.35 -11.32
CA ASP A 83 3.44 -20.92 -12.58
C ASP A 83 2.91 -19.85 -13.54
N ILE A 84 2.22 -18.83 -13.02
CA ILE A 84 1.68 -17.71 -13.82
C ILE A 84 2.80 -16.91 -14.50
N VAL A 85 3.93 -16.76 -13.82
CA VAL A 85 5.10 -16.07 -14.38
C VAL A 85 5.72 -16.91 -15.49
N MET A 86 5.82 -18.22 -15.27
CA MET A 86 6.41 -19.16 -16.24
C MET A 86 5.57 -19.31 -17.50
N ILE A 87 4.25 -19.49 -17.38
CA ILE A 87 3.33 -19.58 -18.53
C ILE A 87 3.47 -18.37 -19.45
N ARG A 88 3.65 -17.17 -18.88
CA ARG A 88 3.76 -15.93 -19.65
C ARG A 88 5.13 -15.72 -20.30
N TYR A 89 6.16 -16.44 -19.85
CA TYR A 89 7.51 -16.37 -20.41
C TYR A 89 7.74 -17.35 -21.57
N TYR A 90 7.08 -18.52 -21.52
CA TYR A 90 7.19 -19.55 -22.56
C TYR A 90 6.24 -19.33 -23.77
N ARG A 91 5.48 -18.24 -23.78
CA ARG A 91 4.66 -17.79 -24.93
C ARG A 91 5.32 -16.59 -25.57
#